data_AF-Q6TER0-F1
#
_entry.id   AF-Q6TER0-F1
#
_cell.length_a   1.000
_cell.length_b   1.000
_cell.length_c   1.000
_cell.angle_alpha   90.00
_cell.angle_beta   90.00
_cell.angle_gamma   90.00
#
_symmetry.space_group_name_H-M   'P 1'
#
loop_
_entity.id
_entity.type
_entity.pdbx_description
1 polymer ?
#
loop_
_entity_poly.entity_id
_entity_poly.type
_entity_poly.pdbx_seq_one_letter_code
_entity_poly.pdbx_strand_id
1 'polypeptide(L)'
;DVISALGGVEGILEHSLFKGTAFPTWEGLFWEKACLQNGTRLLRADGSEVLVEDVQEGDQLLGPDGTSRTASKIVRGEERLYRIKTHEGLEDLVCTHNHILSMYKERFGREGAHSPSAGTSLTESHERVDVTVDDFVRLPQQEQQKYKLFRSTDFVRREQPSASKLATLLHINSIELEEEPTKWSGFVVDKDSLYLRYDYLVLHNSGFEESMKNK
;
A
#
# COMPACT_ATOMS: atom_id res chain seq x y z
N ASP A 1 -37.91 -15.58 -21.36
CA ASP A 1 -36.77 -16.02 -20.54
C ASP A 1 -36.93 -15.42 -19.16
N VAL A 2 -36.93 -16.24 -18.12
CA VAL A 2 -37.12 -15.84 -16.72
C VAL A 2 -36.01 -14.89 -16.26
N ILE A 3 -34.79 -15.06 -16.80
CA ILE A 3 -33.63 -14.23 -16.45
C ILE A 3 -33.87 -12.78 -16.89
N SER A 4 -34.37 -12.56 -18.11
CA SER A 4 -34.71 -11.22 -18.58
C SER A 4 -35.87 -10.57 -17.81
N ALA A 5 -36.83 -11.36 -17.30
CA ALA A 5 -37.96 -10.84 -16.52
C ALA A 5 -37.56 -10.39 -15.10
N LEU A 6 -36.41 -10.85 -14.59
CA LEU A 6 -35.86 -10.50 -13.27
C LEU A 6 -34.77 -9.42 -13.33
N GLY A 7 -34.65 -8.71 -14.47
CA GLY A 7 -33.62 -7.68 -14.64
C GLY A 7 -32.24 -8.23 -15.05
N GLY A 8 -32.19 -9.45 -15.56
CA GLY A 8 -30.94 -10.10 -15.96
C GLY A 8 -30.18 -10.73 -14.79
N VAL A 9 -28.99 -11.25 -15.07
CA VAL A 9 -28.10 -11.83 -14.05
C VAL A 9 -27.69 -10.77 -13.02
N GLU A 10 -27.48 -9.52 -13.45
CA GLU A 10 -27.15 -8.40 -12.57
C GLU A 10 -28.27 -8.14 -11.54
N GLY A 11 -29.53 -7.97 -11.97
CA GLY A 11 -30.64 -7.72 -11.04
C GLY A 11 -30.85 -8.84 -10.01
N ILE A 12 -30.64 -10.11 -10.39
CA ILE A 12 -30.74 -11.26 -9.48
C ILE A 12 -29.63 -11.24 -8.42
N LEU A 13 -28.41 -10.91 -8.85
CA LEU A 13 -27.25 -10.87 -7.97
C LEU A 13 -27.29 -9.65 -7.03
N GLU A 14 -27.74 -8.47 -7.46
CA GLU A 14 -27.92 -7.30 -6.58
C GLU A 14 -28.81 -7.62 -5.38
N HIS A 15 -29.95 -8.26 -5.62
CA HIS A 15 -30.92 -8.59 -4.56
C HIS A 15 -30.44 -9.66 -3.56
N SER A 16 -29.44 -10.45 -3.95
CA SER A 16 -28.92 -11.58 -3.16
C SER A 16 -27.60 -11.23 -2.48
N LEU A 17 -26.63 -10.71 -3.24
CA LEU A 17 -25.29 -10.39 -2.77
C LEU A 17 -25.27 -9.14 -1.90
N PHE A 18 -25.93 -8.05 -2.26
CA PHE A 18 -25.90 -6.82 -1.43
C PHE A 18 -26.55 -7.05 -0.06
N LYS A 19 -27.65 -7.81 0.00
CA LYS A 19 -28.26 -8.20 1.27
C LYS A 19 -27.40 -9.19 2.07
N GLY A 20 -26.67 -10.08 1.41
CA GLY A 20 -25.79 -11.05 2.06
C GLY A 20 -24.45 -10.48 2.53
N THR A 21 -24.01 -9.35 1.97
CA THR A 21 -22.68 -8.76 2.20
C THR A 21 -22.72 -7.33 2.78
N ALA A 22 -23.91 -6.73 2.88
CA ALA A 22 -24.15 -5.35 3.32
C ALA A 22 -23.50 -4.24 2.46
N PHE A 23 -22.97 -4.57 1.28
CA PHE A 23 -22.48 -3.56 0.34
C PHE A 23 -23.65 -2.94 -0.47
N PRO A 24 -23.76 -1.60 -0.56
CA PRO A 24 -24.89 -0.95 -1.23
C PRO A 24 -24.73 -0.82 -2.75
N THR A 25 -23.56 -1.14 -3.30
CA THR A 25 -23.26 -1.06 -4.74
C THR A 25 -22.34 -2.20 -5.19
N TRP A 26 -22.34 -2.49 -6.49
CA TRP A 26 -21.43 -3.45 -7.11
C TRP A 26 -19.96 -3.07 -6.93
N GLU A 27 -19.69 -1.77 -6.98
CA GLU A 27 -18.39 -1.22 -6.64
C GLU A 27 -18.06 -1.54 -5.18
N GLY A 28 -18.96 -1.36 -4.22
CA GLY A 28 -18.72 -1.78 -2.84
C GLY A 28 -18.42 -3.28 -2.71
N LEU A 29 -19.10 -4.12 -3.50
CA LEU A 29 -18.97 -5.58 -3.46
C LEU A 29 -17.65 -6.12 -4.05
N PHE A 30 -17.12 -5.47 -5.08
CA PHE A 30 -15.93 -5.94 -5.82
C PHE A 30 -14.69 -5.07 -5.63
N TRP A 31 -14.81 -3.96 -4.92
CA TRP A 31 -13.71 -3.01 -4.75
C TRP A 31 -13.05 -3.19 -3.39
N GLU A 32 -12.07 -4.08 -3.39
CA GLU A 32 -11.15 -4.32 -2.29
C GLU A 32 -10.25 -3.10 -2.09
N LYS A 33 -10.56 -2.23 -1.12
CA LYS A 33 -9.74 -1.06 -0.79
C LYS A 33 -8.58 -1.45 0.14
N ALA A 34 -7.37 -1.04 -0.19
CA ALA A 34 -6.19 -1.11 0.66
C ALA A 34 -6.34 -0.10 1.80
N CYS A 35 -6.32 -0.57 3.05
CA CYS A 35 -6.62 0.28 4.19
C CYS A 35 -5.57 0.16 5.28
N LEU A 36 -5.50 1.17 6.14
CA LEU A 36 -4.55 1.28 7.26
C LEU A 36 -5.31 1.34 8.58
N GLN A 37 -4.67 0.87 9.65
CA GLN A 37 -5.20 1.00 11.00
C GLN A 37 -5.42 2.49 11.36
N ASN A 38 -6.56 2.81 11.98
CA ASN A 38 -6.79 4.14 12.55
C ASN A 38 -5.66 4.51 13.52
N GLY A 39 -5.27 5.78 13.53
CA GLY A 39 -4.10 6.29 14.24
C GLY A 39 -2.84 6.37 13.35
N THR A 40 -2.83 5.73 12.17
CA THR A 40 -1.71 5.87 11.24
C THR A 40 -1.57 7.32 10.77
N ARG A 41 -0.40 7.92 10.98
CA ARG A 41 -0.11 9.32 10.64
C ARG A 41 0.45 9.44 9.22
N LEU A 42 -0.17 10.29 8.41
CA LEU A 42 0.16 10.55 7.02
C LEU A 42 0.61 12.00 6.83
N LEU A 43 1.25 12.30 5.70
CA LEU A 43 1.65 13.67 5.35
C LEU A 43 0.64 14.31 4.40
N ARG A 44 0.16 15.50 4.78
CA ARG A 44 -0.53 16.44 3.88
C ARG A 44 0.47 17.06 2.91
N ALA A 45 -0.03 17.62 1.81
CA ALA A 45 0.78 18.25 0.77
C ALA A 45 1.65 19.43 1.29
N ASP A 46 1.27 20.05 2.40
CA ASP A 46 2.03 21.10 3.07
C ASP A 46 3.09 20.57 4.06
N GLY A 47 3.16 19.25 4.26
CA GLY A 47 4.05 18.57 5.20
C GLY A 47 3.50 18.40 6.62
N SER A 48 2.29 18.89 6.90
CA SER A 48 1.62 18.65 8.19
C SER A 48 1.11 17.21 8.31
N GLU A 49 1.02 16.70 9.54
CA GLU A 49 0.51 15.34 9.80
C GLU A 49 -1.03 15.32 9.81
N VAL A 50 -1.61 14.23 9.30
CA VAL A 50 -3.05 13.92 9.38
C VAL A 50 -3.22 12.44 9.74
N LEU A 51 -4.16 12.12 10.62
CA LEU A 51 -4.52 10.73 10.89
C LEU A 51 -5.28 10.16 9.70
N VAL A 52 -5.05 8.89 9.37
CA VAL A 52 -5.72 8.22 8.23
C VAL A 52 -7.24 8.30 8.34
N GLU A 53 -7.78 8.22 9.55
CA GLU A 53 -9.22 8.33 9.80
C GLU A 53 -9.77 9.75 9.60
N ASP A 54 -8.94 10.78 9.70
CA ASP A 54 -9.36 12.18 9.56
C ASP A 54 -9.25 12.68 8.11
N VAL A 55 -8.75 11.85 7.19
CA VAL A 55 -8.71 12.17 5.75
C VAL A 55 -10.12 12.23 5.18
N GLN A 56 -10.41 13.33 4.48
CA GLN A 56 -11.70 13.60 3.85
C GLN A 56 -11.62 13.59 2.32
N GLU A 57 -12.78 13.51 1.66
CA GLU A 57 -12.88 13.62 0.21
C GLU A 57 -12.29 14.97 -0.26
N GLY A 58 -11.33 14.93 -1.17
CA GLY A 58 -10.63 16.11 -1.69
C GLY A 58 -9.44 16.59 -0.85
N ASP A 59 -9.08 15.91 0.25
CA ASP A 59 -7.89 16.26 1.02
C ASP A 59 -6.60 16.07 0.20
N GLN A 60 -5.64 16.99 0.39
CA GLN A 60 -4.36 16.97 -0.31
C GLN A 60 -3.27 16.29 0.52
N LEU A 61 -2.84 15.11 0.10
CA LEU A 61 -1.73 14.33 0.67
C LEU A 61 -0.41 14.57 -0.08
N LEU A 62 0.70 14.15 0.50
CA LEU A 62 2.03 14.26 -0.13
C LEU A 62 2.42 12.95 -0.83
N GLY A 63 2.78 13.05 -2.11
CA GLY A 63 3.35 11.95 -2.89
C GLY A 63 4.87 11.82 -2.69
N PRO A 64 5.45 10.65 -3.03
CA PRO A 64 6.89 10.42 -2.89
C PRO A 64 7.76 11.29 -3.81
N ASP A 65 7.18 11.82 -4.90
CA ASP A 65 7.79 12.78 -5.82
C ASP A 65 7.71 14.25 -5.33
N GLY A 66 7.14 14.46 -4.13
CA GLY A 66 6.92 15.77 -3.54
C GLY A 66 5.79 16.59 -4.13
N THR A 67 4.99 16.01 -5.04
CA THR A 67 3.79 16.66 -5.55
C THR A 67 2.55 16.22 -4.76
N SER A 68 1.49 17.03 -4.76
CA SER A 68 0.26 16.71 -4.01
C SER A 68 -0.46 15.49 -4.58
N ARG A 69 -1.27 14.83 -3.75
CA ARG A 69 -2.18 13.74 -4.09
C ARG A 69 -3.58 14.07 -3.58
N THR A 70 -4.60 13.87 -4.39
CA THR A 70 -5.98 14.18 -4.02
C THR A 70 -6.65 12.90 -3.50
N ALA A 71 -7.05 12.88 -2.23
CA ALA A 71 -7.76 11.75 -1.64
C ALA A 71 -9.23 11.72 -2.10
N SER A 72 -9.74 10.55 -2.43
CA SER A 72 -11.15 10.34 -2.80
C SER A 72 -11.63 8.94 -2.41
N LYS A 73 -12.94 8.71 -2.50
CA LYS A 73 -13.59 7.44 -2.17
C LYS A 73 -13.17 6.95 -0.77
N ILE A 74 -13.45 7.72 0.27
CA ILE A 74 -13.16 7.33 1.66
C ILE A 74 -13.94 6.07 2.07
N VAL A 75 -13.32 5.17 2.84
CA VAL A 75 -13.95 4.01 3.50
C VAL A 75 -13.44 3.82 4.91
N ARG A 76 -14.24 3.08 5.67
CA ARG A 76 -13.91 2.65 7.03
C ARG A 76 -14.44 1.24 7.25
N GLY A 77 -13.81 0.53 8.16
CA GLY A 77 -14.28 -0.76 8.63
C GLY A 77 -13.57 -1.19 9.89
N GLU A 78 -13.81 -2.43 10.28
CA GLU A 78 -13.20 -3.05 11.45
C GLU A 78 -12.99 -4.53 11.16
N GLU A 79 -11.73 -4.98 11.18
CA GLU A 79 -11.36 -6.37 10.96
C GLU A 79 -9.98 -6.65 11.57
N ARG A 80 -9.55 -7.91 11.56
CA ARG A 80 -8.20 -8.28 11.99
C ARG A 80 -7.20 -7.84 10.91
N LEU A 81 -6.21 -7.05 11.31
CA LEU A 81 -5.22 -6.46 10.40
C LEU A 81 -3.89 -7.23 10.46
N TYR A 82 -3.05 -7.07 9.44
CA TYR A 82 -1.66 -7.52 9.46
C TYR A 82 -0.75 -6.43 10.00
N ARG A 83 0.11 -6.80 10.94
CA ARG A 83 1.16 -5.95 11.50
C ARG A 83 2.52 -6.32 10.91
N ILE A 84 3.14 -5.36 10.24
CA ILE A 84 4.44 -5.47 9.60
C ILE A 84 5.47 -4.72 10.43
N LYS A 85 6.49 -5.44 10.91
CA LYS A 85 7.59 -4.90 11.69
C LYS A 85 8.85 -4.82 10.83
N THR A 86 9.61 -3.74 10.96
CA THR A 86 10.90 -3.56 10.27
C THR A 86 12.07 -3.67 11.25
N HIS A 87 13.25 -4.04 10.77
CA HIS A 87 14.46 -4.10 11.60
C HIS A 87 14.95 -2.70 12.03
N GLU A 88 14.61 -1.67 11.28
CA GLU A 88 15.08 -0.29 11.46
C GLU A 88 14.42 0.43 12.65
N GLY A 89 13.50 -0.23 13.37
CA GLY A 89 12.88 0.33 14.58
C GLY A 89 11.90 1.47 14.30
N LEU A 90 11.35 1.53 13.09
CA LEU A 90 10.28 2.45 12.73
C LEU A 90 8.93 1.98 13.30
N GLU A 91 7.95 2.89 13.33
CA GLU A 91 6.58 2.55 13.68
C GLU A 91 6.05 1.43 12.75
N ASP A 92 5.46 0.38 13.34
CA ASP A 92 4.92 -0.76 12.59
C ASP A 92 3.89 -0.28 11.55
N LEU A 93 3.84 -0.94 10.40
CA LEU A 93 2.77 -0.73 9.43
C LEU A 93 1.65 -1.75 9.71
N VAL A 94 0.45 -1.26 10.03
CA VAL A 94 -0.72 -2.11 10.31
C VAL A 94 -1.79 -1.85 9.27
N CYS A 95 -2.15 -2.88 8.49
CA CYS A 95 -2.98 -2.72 7.29
C CYS A 95 -3.82 -3.98 6.99
N THR A 96 -4.81 -3.82 6.11
CA THR A 96 -5.70 -4.91 5.71
C THR A 96 -4.98 -5.95 4.84
N HIS A 97 -5.53 -7.16 4.76
CA HIS A 97 -4.91 -8.29 4.02
C HIS A 97 -4.77 -8.03 2.50
N ASN A 98 -5.62 -7.18 1.94
CA ASN A 98 -5.60 -6.75 0.54
C ASN A 98 -4.78 -5.47 0.30
N HIS A 99 -4.12 -4.91 1.33
CA HIS A 99 -3.30 -3.71 1.18
C HIS A 99 -2.12 -3.96 0.23
N ILE A 100 -1.85 -3.03 -0.69
CA ILE A 100 -0.74 -3.14 -1.64
C ILE A 100 0.53 -2.60 -0.99
N LEU A 101 1.56 -3.42 -0.92
CA LEU A 101 2.89 -3.05 -0.48
C LEU A 101 3.70 -2.59 -1.69
N SER A 102 4.09 -1.32 -1.69
CA SER A 102 5.05 -0.76 -2.64
C SER A 102 6.47 -1.07 -2.18
N MET A 103 7.15 -1.98 -2.89
CA MET A 103 8.43 -2.55 -2.46
C MET A 103 9.52 -2.46 -3.53
N TYR A 104 10.78 -2.58 -3.09
CA TYR A 104 11.88 -2.95 -3.97
C TYR A 104 12.20 -4.43 -3.79
N LYS A 105 12.38 -5.16 -4.88
CA LYS A 105 12.82 -6.56 -4.89
C LYS A 105 14.22 -6.65 -5.47
N GLU A 106 15.11 -7.37 -4.80
CA GLU A 106 16.43 -7.70 -5.33
C GLU A 106 16.33 -8.51 -6.64
N ARG A 107 17.04 -8.07 -7.69
CA ARG A 107 17.10 -8.80 -8.96
C ARG A 107 18.02 -10.02 -8.83
N PHE A 108 17.60 -11.18 -9.34
CA PHE A 108 18.51 -12.32 -9.49
C PHE A 108 19.47 -12.10 -10.65
N GLY A 109 20.77 -12.05 -10.37
CA GLY A 109 21.83 -12.28 -11.35
C GLY A 109 22.94 -11.23 -11.39
N ARG A 110 24.07 -11.53 -10.74
CA ARG A 110 25.30 -11.96 -11.44
C ARG A 110 26.07 -12.91 -10.53
N GLU A 111 25.79 -14.21 -10.61
CA GLU A 111 26.80 -15.22 -10.27
C GLU A 111 27.98 -14.98 -11.23
N GLY A 112 29.03 -14.32 -10.73
CA GLY A 112 30.25 -14.01 -11.50
C GLY A 112 30.62 -12.53 -11.62
N ALA A 113 29.89 -11.58 -11.03
CA ALA A 113 30.42 -10.22 -10.87
C ALA A 113 31.18 -10.12 -9.56
N HIS A 114 32.44 -9.70 -9.65
CA HIS A 114 33.24 -9.22 -8.53
C HIS A 114 32.41 -8.30 -7.62
N SER A 115 32.70 -8.38 -6.32
CA SER A 115 32.12 -7.59 -5.22
C SER A 115 31.52 -6.26 -5.68
N PRO A 116 30.30 -5.90 -5.25
CA PRO A 116 29.66 -4.67 -5.68
C PRO A 116 30.60 -3.49 -5.43
N SER A 117 31.11 -2.89 -6.51
CA SER A 117 31.75 -1.59 -6.44
C SER A 117 30.73 -0.63 -5.84
N ALA A 118 31.17 0.25 -4.95
CA ALA A 118 30.35 1.17 -4.14
C ALA A 118 29.58 2.25 -4.95
N GLY A 119 29.12 1.94 -6.16
CA GLY A 119 28.43 2.86 -7.08
C GLY A 119 27.31 2.24 -7.93
N THR A 120 26.89 0.99 -7.68
CA THR A 120 25.73 0.41 -8.39
C THR A 120 24.45 1.13 -7.98
N SER A 121 23.67 1.63 -8.95
CA SER A 121 22.42 2.35 -8.67
C SER A 121 21.37 1.41 -8.05
N LEU A 122 20.51 1.91 -7.15
CA LEU A 122 19.38 1.13 -6.61
C LEU A 122 18.51 0.55 -7.73
N THR A 123 18.32 1.31 -8.80
CA THR A 123 17.51 0.90 -9.97
C THR A 123 18.15 -0.24 -10.78
N GLU A 124 19.45 -0.49 -10.61
CA GLU A 124 20.17 -1.58 -11.28
C GLU A 124 20.17 -2.86 -10.44
N SER A 125 20.19 -2.73 -9.12
CA SER A 125 20.21 -3.86 -8.17
C SER A 125 18.80 -4.33 -7.78
N HIS A 126 17.82 -3.44 -7.83
CA HIS A 126 16.45 -3.71 -7.41
C HIS A 126 15.45 -3.31 -8.49
N GLU A 127 14.30 -3.96 -8.48
CA GLU A 127 13.12 -3.57 -9.26
C GLU A 127 11.98 -3.14 -8.33
N ARG A 128 11.16 -2.18 -8.78
CA ARG A 128 9.93 -1.81 -8.07
C ARG A 128 8.89 -2.89 -8.32
N VAL A 129 8.33 -3.42 -7.23
CA VAL A 129 7.28 -4.42 -7.25
C VAL A 129 6.16 -3.99 -6.31
N ASP A 130 4.93 -4.18 -6.76
CA ASP A 130 3.75 -4.00 -5.93
C ASP A 130 3.12 -5.37 -5.69
N VAL A 131 2.87 -5.70 -4.42
CA VAL A 131 2.36 -7.01 -3.98
C VAL A 131 1.35 -6.80 -2.87
N THR A 132 0.22 -7.53 -2.89
CA THR A 132 -0.73 -7.46 -1.77
C THR A 132 -0.13 -8.09 -0.52
N VAL A 133 -0.56 -7.68 0.66
CA VAL A 133 -0.19 -8.33 1.93
C VAL A 133 -0.46 -9.84 1.86
N ASP A 134 -1.62 -10.24 1.36
CA ASP A 134 -1.99 -11.63 1.17
C ASP A 134 -1.03 -12.42 0.27
N ASP A 135 -0.65 -11.87 -0.88
CA ASP A 135 0.31 -12.53 -1.79
C ASP A 135 1.70 -12.59 -1.13
N PHE A 136 2.10 -11.55 -0.40
CA PHE A 136 3.39 -11.49 0.29
C PHE A 136 3.48 -12.51 1.44
N VAL A 137 2.43 -12.63 2.25
CA VAL A 137 2.37 -13.59 3.38
C VAL A 137 2.46 -15.04 2.88
N ARG A 138 1.95 -15.34 1.68
CA ARG A 138 2.01 -16.68 1.06
C ARG A 138 3.39 -17.03 0.50
N LEU A 139 4.28 -16.06 0.31
CA LEU A 139 5.64 -16.32 -0.16
C LEU A 139 6.46 -17.10 0.90
N PRO A 140 7.38 -17.99 0.47
CA PRO A 140 8.37 -18.55 1.37
C PRO A 140 9.21 -17.45 2.01
N GLN A 141 9.63 -17.61 3.28
CA GLN A 141 10.43 -16.59 3.99
C GLN A 141 11.71 -16.20 3.25
N GLN A 142 12.37 -17.15 2.58
CA GLN A 142 13.56 -16.87 1.75
C GLN A 142 13.25 -15.95 0.57
N GLU A 143 12.03 -15.99 0.04
CA GLU A 143 11.57 -15.10 -1.01
C GLU A 143 11.16 -13.74 -0.44
N GLN A 144 10.47 -13.71 0.70
CA GLN A 144 10.11 -12.48 1.41
C GLN A 144 11.33 -11.61 1.74
N GLN A 145 12.45 -12.24 2.13
CA GLN A 145 13.70 -11.54 2.45
C GLN A 145 14.26 -10.70 1.30
N LYS A 146 13.89 -10.98 0.05
CA LYS A 146 14.34 -10.23 -1.13
C LYS A 146 13.58 -8.92 -1.33
N TYR A 147 12.46 -8.73 -0.64
CA TYR A 147 11.64 -7.53 -0.73
C TYR A 147 11.97 -6.57 0.41
N LYS A 148 12.00 -5.29 0.08
CA LYS A 148 12.27 -4.19 1.00
C LYS A 148 11.19 -3.13 0.86
N LEU A 149 10.64 -2.66 1.98
CA LEU A 149 9.90 -1.40 1.99
C LEU A 149 10.89 -0.25 1.74
N PHE A 150 10.42 0.95 1.47
CA PHE A 150 11.32 2.08 1.25
C PHE A 150 10.72 3.42 1.65
N ARG A 151 11.62 4.36 1.99
CA ARG A 151 11.27 5.75 2.28
C ARG A 151 11.63 6.64 1.10
N SER A 152 10.81 7.66 0.83
CA SER A 152 11.20 8.72 -0.11
C SER A 152 12.30 9.60 0.49
N THR A 153 13.37 9.85 -0.25
CA THR A 153 14.54 10.62 0.21
C THR A 153 14.59 12.05 -0.32
N ASP A 154 13.63 12.48 -1.15
CA ASP A 154 13.65 13.82 -1.74
C ASP A 154 13.53 14.95 -0.69
N PHE A 155 12.93 14.68 0.48
CA PHE A 155 12.76 15.68 1.56
C PHE A 155 13.84 15.64 2.65
N VAL A 156 14.52 14.52 2.88
CA VAL A 156 15.66 14.42 3.83
C VAL A 156 16.76 15.44 3.50
N ARG A 157 16.83 15.83 2.22
CA ARG A 157 17.78 16.78 1.65
C ARG A 157 17.68 18.22 2.19
N ARG A 158 16.53 18.65 2.72
CA ARG A 158 16.41 20.02 3.28
C ARG A 158 17.08 20.17 4.65
N GLU A 159 17.25 19.08 5.39
CA GLU A 159 17.88 19.11 6.72
C GLU A 159 19.29 18.48 6.74
N GLN A 160 19.60 17.53 5.84
CA GLN A 160 20.94 16.90 5.78
C GLN A 160 21.42 16.69 4.32
N PRO A 161 22.18 17.63 3.74
CA PRO A 161 22.61 17.59 2.34
C PRO A 161 23.66 16.52 1.99
N SER A 162 24.13 15.71 2.95
CA SER A 162 25.09 14.63 2.74
C SER A 162 24.47 13.23 2.61
N ALA A 163 23.14 13.09 2.76
CA ALA A 163 22.46 11.81 2.60
C ALA A 163 22.44 11.39 1.12
N SER A 164 22.78 10.14 0.83
CA SER A 164 22.85 9.62 -0.53
C SER A 164 21.47 9.66 -1.20
N LYS A 165 21.47 9.82 -2.54
CA LYS A 165 20.29 9.88 -3.42
C LYS A 165 19.43 8.61 -3.45
N LEU A 166 19.70 7.64 -2.57
CA LEU A 166 19.16 6.29 -2.63
C LEU A 166 17.97 6.21 -1.67
N ALA A 167 16.81 5.74 -2.15
CA ALA A 167 15.68 5.39 -1.28
C ALA A 167 16.20 4.54 -0.11
N THR A 168 15.83 4.90 1.12
CA THR A 168 16.26 4.11 2.28
C THR A 168 15.42 2.84 2.29
N LEU A 169 16.04 1.72 1.91
CA LEU A 169 15.42 0.40 1.95
C LEU A 169 15.27 -0.06 3.40
N LEU A 170 14.13 -0.70 3.69
CA LEU A 170 13.75 -1.18 5.01
C LEU A 170 13.51 -2.68 4.97
N HIS A 171 14.05 -3.40 5.93
CA HIS A 171 13.98 -4.85 6.00
C HIS A 171 12.78 -5.28 6.86
N ILE A 172 11.87 -6.04 6.27
CA ILE A 172 10.77 -6.65 7.04
C ILE A 172 11.35 -7.72 7.96
N ASN A 173 11.13 -7.56 9.26
CA ASN A 173 11.48 -8.51 10.30
C ASN A 173 10.37 -9.56 10.49
N SER A 174 9.10 -9.14 10.49
CA SER A 174 7.95 -10.03 10.65
C SER A 174 6.69 -9.42 10.05
N ILE A 175 5.76 -10.27 9.63
CA ILE A 175 4.40 -9.91 9.21
C ILE A 175 3.43 -10.91 9.83
N GLU A 176 2.55 -10.43 10.70
CA GLU A 176 1.67 -11.30 11.51
C GLU A 176 0.25 -10.75 11.53
N LEU A 177 -0.75 -11.64 11.50
CA LEU A 177 -2.16 -11.26 11.65
C LEU A 177 -2.47 -10.98 13.11
N GLU A 178 -3.03 -9.81 13.42
CA GLU A 178 -3.41 -9.44 14.78
C GLU A 178 -4.50 -10.38 15.34
N GLU A 179 -4.51 -10.57 16.66
CA GLU A 179 -5.48 -11.45 17.32
C GLU A 179 -6.89 -10.85 17.26
N GLU A 180 -7.00 -9.56 17.56
CA GLU A 180 -8.27 -8.85 17.68
C GLU A 180 -8.52 -7.91 16.49
N PRO A 181 -9.79 -7.71 16.09
CA PRO A 181 -10.15 -6.71 15.11
C PRO A 181 -9.79 -5.29 15.58
N THR A 182 -9.37 -4.44 14.64
CA THR A 182 -9.19 -3.00 14.88
C THR A 182 -9.79 -2.18 13.76
N LYS A 183 -10.13 -0.92 14.07
CA LYS A 183 -10.69 0.00 13.08
C LYS A 183 -9.64 0.39 12.06
N TRP A 184 -10.06 0.44 10.81
CA TRP A 184 -9.24 0.87 9.69
C TRP A 184 -9.95 1.92 8.86
N SER A 185 -9.16 2.73 8.16
CA SER A 185 -9.62 3.72 7.19
C SER A 185 -8.79 3.61 5.92
N GLY A 186 -9.42 3.92 4.79
CA GLY A 186 -8.78 3.86 3.48
C GLY A 186 -9.42 4.83 2.49
N PHE A 187 -8.73 5.07 1.40
CA PHE A 187 -9.11 5.98 0.33
C PHE A 187 -8.32 5.64 -0.93
N VAL A 188 -8.58 6.33 -2.03
CA VAL A 188 -7.70 6.34 -3.19
C VAL A 188 -7.09 7.71 -3.40
N VAL A 189 -5.94 7.73 -4.06
CA VAL A 189 -5.29 8.96 -4.49
C VAL A 189 -5.12 8.95 -6.00
N ASP A 190 -5.05 10.13 -6.58
CA ASP A 190 -4.74 10.33 -8.00
C ASP A 190 -3.26 10.02 -8.34
N LYS A 191 -2.90 10.22 -9.61
CA LYS A 191 -1.54 10.08 -10.17
C LYS A 191 -1.00 8.64 -10.09
N ASP A 192 0.12 8.43 -9.42
CA ASP A 192 0.83 7.15 -9.29
C ASP A 192 0.29 6.29 -8.15
N SER A 193 -0.81 6.70 -7.51
CA SER A 193 -1.42 6.01 -6.36
C SER A 193 -0.52 5.89 -5.12
N LEU A 194 0.63 6.59 -5.09
CA LEU A 194 1.58 6.59 -3.98
C LEU A 194 1.45 7.84 -3.12
N TYR A 195 1.56 7.66 -1.81
CA TYR A 195 1.53 8.74 -0.81
C TYR A 195 2.44 8.40 0.37
N LEU A 196 2.64 9.37 1.28
CA LEU A 196 3.63 9.26 2.34
C LEU A 196 3.01 9.16 3.74
N ARG A 197 3.56 8.24 4.53
CA ARG A 197 3.42 8.21 5.98
C ARG A 197 4.26 9.34 6.61
N TYR A 198 3.98 9.71 7.86
CA TYR A 198 4.68 10.79 8.58
C TYR A 198 6.22 10.62 8.60
N ASP A 199 6.71 9.38 8.58
CA ASP A 199 8.13 9.04 8.54
C ASP A 199 8.68 8.86 7.12
N TYR A 200 7.96 9.32 6.09
CA TYR A 200 8.29 9.20 4.68
C TYR A 200 8.30 7.77 4.13
N LEU A 201 7.75 6.78 4.86
CA LEU A 201 7.45 5.48 4.29
C LEU A 201 6.49 5.65 3.10
N VAL A 202 6.84 5.05 1.96
CA VAL A 202 5.99 5.08 0.76
C VAL A 202 4.87 4.06 0.89
N LEU A 203 3.63 4.54 0.79
CA LEU A 203 2.41 3.77 0.87
C LEU A 203 1.68 3.78 -0.48
N HIS A 204 0.86 2.76 -0.74
CA HIS A 204 0.14 2.58 -1.99
C HIS A 204 -1.37 2.41 -1.71
N ASN A 205 -2.23 2.93 -2.59
CA ASN A 205 -3.67 2.69 -2.54
C ASN A 205 -4.07 1.56 -3.51
N SER A 206 -5.02 0.68 -3.17
CA SER A 206 -5.49 -0.30 -4.15
C SER A 206 -6.37 0.36 -5.20
N GLY A 207 -6.03 0.12 -6.46
CA GLY A 207 -6.98 0.11 -7.56
C GLY A 207 -6.99 -1.30 -8.11
N PHE A 208 -8.10 -2.02 -7.91
CA PHE A 208 -8.35 -3.37 -8.45
C PHE A 208 -8.09 -3.47 -9.98
N GLU A 209 -8.10 -2.35 -10.70
CA GLU A 209 -8.04 -2.31 -12.16
C GLU A 209 -6.65 -2.33 -12.80
N GLU A 210 -5.56 -1.90 -12.16
CA GLU A 210 -4.25 -1.81 -12.86
C GLU A 210 -3.30 -2.98 -12.57
N SER A 211 -3.26 -3.48 -11.33
CA SER A 211 -2.36 -4.59 -10.96
C SER A 211 -2.82 -5.95 -11.49
N MET A 212 -4.08 -6.08 -11.94
CA MET A 212 -4.66 -7.30 -12.52
C MET A 212 -4.75 -7.28 -14.06
N LYS A 213 -4.49 -6.14 -14.73
CA LYS A 213 -4.51 -6.08 -16.21
C LYS A 213 -3.43 -6.96 -16.87
N ASN A 214 -2.41 -7.37 -16.12
CA ASN A 214 -1.27 -8.15 -16.60
C ASN A 214 -1.06 -9.48 -15.85
N LYS A 215 -2.06 -10.00 -15.13
CA LYS A 215 -2.04 -11.37 -14.60
C LYS A 215 -2.73 -12.33 -15.56
#